data_AF-A0A9R0Q3T0-F1
#
_entry.id   AF-A0A9R0Q3T0-F1
#
_cell.length_a   1.000
_cell.length_b   1.000
_cell.length_c   1.000
_cell.angle_alpha   90.00
_cell.angle_beta   90.00
_cell.angle_gamma   90.00
#
_symmetry.space_group_name_H-M   'P 1'
#
loop_
_entity.id
_entity.type
_entity.pdbx_description
1 polymer ?
#
loop_
_entity_poly.entity_id
_entity_poly.type
_entity_poly.pdbx_seq_one_letter_code
_entity_poly.pdbx_strand_id
1 'polypeptide(L)'
;MAIEAARLSPSLAAAAAFLGRRSPPTAPLLRRLCLLLPRRSLLASASTSSSRASSGGNGRVVALSSSELRKRRGSTSSTPTPGEDDKLRSLRRLFARPDIAIDAYIVPSQDAHQSEFIAECFMRRAYLTGFTGSAGTAVVTKNNAAFWTDGRYFLQAEKELSHDWTLLRSGNHGVPTTIEWLNDVLPSGSRVGIDPFLFSSDAAEELKAAISDKNHELILIRDFNLVDEIWGGSRPAPPKEPTRVHAIKYAGVDVASKLSFVRSQLDENGCDTVVISMLDEVAWLLNMFKMDYF
;
A
#
# COMPACT_ATOMS: atom_id res chain seq x y z
N MET A 1 12.26 -36.10 29.97
CA MET A 1 11.94 -36.39 28.55
C MET A 1 11.65 -35.06 27.88
N ALA A 2 12.35 -34.80 26.77
CA ALA A 2 12.42 -33.53 26.09
C ALA A 2 11.04 -33.04 25.64
N ILE A 3 10.70 -31.79 25.95
CA ILE A 3 9.55 -31.10 25.38
C ILE A 3 10.08 -30.29 24.20
N GLU A 4 9.66 -30.73 23.03
CA GLU A 4 9.96 -30.18 21.72
C GLU A 4 9.47 -28.74 21.64
N ALA A 5 10.39 -27.84 21.24
CA ALA A 5 10.15 -26.42 21.12
C ALA A 5 9.00 -26.14 20.14
N ALA A 6 7.93 -25.51 20.64
CA ALA A 6 6.89 -24.94 19.82
C ALA A 6 7.54 -23.91 18.87
N ARG A 7 7.56 -24.22 17.58
CA ARG A 7 8.04 -23.33 16.53
C ARG A 7 7.19 -22.05 16.56
N LEU A 8 7.85 -20.94 16.89
CA LEU A 8 7.31 -19.58 16.77
C LEU A 8 6.89 -19.27 15.34
N SER A 9 5.98 -18.31 15.19
CA SER A 9 5.62 -17.72 13.90
C SER A 9 6.87 -17.12 13.23
N PRO A 10 7.03 -17.23 11.89
CA PRO A 10 8.21 -16.74 11.17
C PRO A 10 8.52 -15.25 11.35
N SER A 11 7.53 -14.45 11.79
CA SER A 11 7.61 -13.00 12.03
C SER A 11 8.64 -12.62 13.10
N LEU A 12 8.58 -13.26 14.28
CA LEU A 12 9.44 -12.92 15.42
C LEU A 12 10.90 -13.34 15.21
N ALA A 13 11.15 -14.41 14.45
CA ALA A 13 12.50 -14.82 14.07
C ALA A 13 13.11 -13.93 12.98
N ALA A 14 12.29 -13.37 12.08
CA ALA A 14 12.75 -12.50 11.00
C ALA A 14 13.21 -11.11 11.50
N ALA A 15 12.57 -10.58 12.55
CA ALA A 15 12.96 -9.30 13.15
C ALA A 15 14.38 -9.33 13.76
N ALA A 16 14.80 -10.46 14.33
CA ALA A 16 16.15 -10.63 14.88
C ALA A 16 17.23 -10.75 13.79
N ALA A 17 16.89 -11.29 12.61
CA ALA A 17 17.86 -11.53 11.54
C ALA A 17 18.23 -10.28 10.73
N PHE A 18 17.42 -9.21 10.77
CA PHE A 18 17.62 -8.03 9.92
C PHE A 18 18.44 -6.90 10.59
N LEU A 19 18.58 -6.91 11.92
CA LEU A 19 19.30 -5.86 12.67
C LEU A 19 20.80 -6.20 12.93
N GLY A 20 21.27 -7.36 12.48
CA GLY A 20 22.61 -7.89 12.73
C GLY A 20 23.71 -7.55 11.71
N ARG A 21 23.70 -6.37 11.08
CA ARG A 21 24.85 -5.90 10.25
C ARG A 21 25.29 -4.49 10.61
N ARG A 22 26.13 -4.37 11.64
CA ARG A 22 27.04 -3.23 11.81
C ARG A 22 28.49 -3.74 11.79
N SER A 23 29.23 -3.39 10.74
CA SER A 23 30.69 -3.54 10.65
C SER A 23 31.37 -2.30 11.25
N PRO A 24 32.53 -2.41 11.92
CA PRO A 24 33.23 -1.26 12.50
C PRO A 24 34.15 -0.54 11.48
N PRO A 25 34.62 0.68 11.78
CA PRO A 25 35.20 1.59 10.79
C PRO A 25 36.73 1.53 10.73
N THR A 26 37.32 1.59 9.53
CA THR A 26 38.66 2.16 9.30
C THR A 26 38.78 2.70 7.87
N ALA A 27 39.42 3.86 7.73
CA ALA A 27 39.92 4.47 6.48
C ALA A 27 41.41 4.83 6.72
N PRO A 28 42.22 5.32 5.76
CA PRO A 28 42.04 5.50 4.30
C PRO A 28 43.22 4.94 3.45
N LEU A 29 43.13 4.94 2.11
CA LEU A 29 44.27 5.23 1.20
C LEU A 29 43.86 5.24 -0.29
N LEU A 30 44.33 6.29 -0.98
CA LEU A 30 44.21 6.58 -2.42
C LEU A 30 44.90 5.54 -3.31
N ARG A 31 44.31 5.22 -4.48
CA ARG A 31 45.02 5.26 -5.78
C ARG A 31 44.08 5.19 -6.99
N ARG A 32 44.53 5.87 -8.04
CA ARG A 32 43.90 6.31 -9.30
C ARG A 32 43.71 5.22 -10.37
N LEU A 33 42.79 5.54 -11.31
CA LEU A 33 42.76 5.29 -12.77
C LEU A 33 43.15 3.89 -13.32
N CYS A 34 42.28 3.32 -14.17
CA CYS A 34 42.54 3.33 -15.63
C CYS A 34 41.30 2.95 -16.47
N LEU A 35 41.17 3.64 -17.59
CA LEU A 35 40.26 3.42 -18.71
C LEU A 35 40.57 2.09 -19.44
N LEU A 36 39.58 1.53 -20.15
CA LEU A 36 39.62 1.31 -21.62
C LEU A 36 38.44 0.46 -22.12
N LEU A 37 37.62 1.07 -22.97
CA LEU A 37 36.80 0.40 -24.01
C LEU A 37 37.71 -0.02 -25.18
N PRO A 38 37.31 -0.99 -26.02
CA PRO A 38 36.73 -0.66 -27.34
C PRO A 38 35.55 -1.59 -27.74
N ARG A 39 34.44 -1.13 -28.34
CA ARG A 39 34.15 -0.65 -29.71
C ARG A 39 33.96 -1.73 -30.81
N ARG A 40 32.69 -1.88 -31.22
CA ARG A 40 32.08 -1.94 -32.59
C ARG A 40 32.33 -3.12 -33.55
N SER A 41 31.22 -3.66 -34.09
CA SER A 41 30.77 -3.63 -35.51
C SER A 41 29.38 -4.33 -35.62
N LEU A 42 28.30 -3.68 -36.08
CA LEU A 42 27.79 -3.42 -37.45
C LEU A 42 27.30 -4.66 -38.24
N LEU A 43 26.01 -4.67 -38.60
CA LEU A 43 25.37 -5.00 -39.91
C LEU A 43 23.83 -5.02 -39.71
N ALA A 44 23.08 -4.07 -40.31
CA ALA A 44 22.36 -4.16 -41.61
C ALA A 44 21.20 -5.20 -41.57
N SER A 45 19.91 -4.83 -41.55
CA SER A 45 19.04 -4.21 -42.57
C SER A 45 17.98 -5.22 -43.03
N ALA A 46 16.69 -4.89 -42.96
CA ALA A 46 15.68 -5.20 -44.01
C ALA A 46 14.29 -4.75 -43.57
N SER A 47 13.69 -3.93 -44.43
CA SER A 47 12.29 -3.52 -44.48
C SER A 47 11.48 -4.49 -45.33
N THR A 48 10.23 -4.77 -44.96
CA THR A 48 9.16 -4.96 -45.95
C THR A 48 7.78 -4.66 -45.38
N SER A 49 6.96 -4.05 -46.21
CA SER A 49 5.65 -3.48 -45.95
C SER A 49 4.48 -4.34 -46.45
N SER A 50 3.35 -4.19 -45.75
CA SER A 50 1.95 -4.20 -46.21
C SER A 50 1.30 -5.47 -46.78
N SER A 51 0.12 -5.81 -46.27
CA SER A 51 -1.15 -5.66 -47.03
C SER A 51 -2.38 -5.81 -46.12
N ARG A 52 -3.48 -5.22 -46.58
CA ARG A 52 -4.78 -4.97 -45.94
C ARG A 52 -5.82 -5.92 -46.57
N ALA A 53 -6.81 -6.42 -45.82
CA ALA A 53 -8.25 -6.29 -46.13
C ALA A 53 -9.17 -7.10 -45.17
N SER A 54 -10.25 -6.43 -44.73
CA SER A 54 -11.64 -6.81 -44.34
C SER A 54 -12.05 -8.29 -44.23
N SER A 55 -13.04 -8.74 -43.44
CA SER A 55 -14.14 -8.14 -42.63
C SER A 55 -14.70 -9.26 -41.72
N GLY A 56 -15.44 -8.89 -40.67
CA GLY A 56 -16.27 -9.83 -39.91
C GLY A 56 -16.34 -9.48 -38.43
N GLY A 57 -17.43 -8.84 -38.02
CA GLY A 57 -17.69 -8.52 -36.63
C GLY A 57 -17.82 -9.78 -35.77
N ASN A 58 -17.05 -9.83 -34.70
CA ASN A 58 -17.42 -10.54 -33.48
C ASN A 58 -16.70 -9.84 -32.32
N GLY A 59 -17.46 -9.49 -31.28
CA GLY A 59 -16.99 -8.72 -30.13
C GLY A 59 -15.81 -9.41 -29.45
N ARG A 60 -14.60 -8.91 -29.74
CA ARG A 60 -13.35 -9.35 -29.13
C ARG A 60 -12.91 -8.24 -28.21
N VAL A 61 -13.02 -8.45 -26.90
CA VAL A 61 -12.42 -7.56 -25.90
C VAL A 61 -10.91 -7.71 -26.06
N VAL A 62 -10.29 -6.75 -26.72
CA VAL A 62 -8.83 -6.67 -26.89
C VAL A 62 -8.29 -5.76 -25.81
N ALA A 63 -7.31 -6.23 -25.04
CA ALA A 63 -6.56 -5.40 -24.11
C ALA A 63 -5.87 -4.27 -24.88
N LEU A 64 -6.22 -3.03 -24.57
CA LEU A 64 -5.65 -1.85 -25.22
C LEU A 64 -4.26 -1.54 -24.65
N SER A 65 -3.36 -1.08 -25.50
CA SER A 65 -2.03 -0.62 -25.10
C SER A 65 -2.10 0.70 -24.33
N SER A 66 -1.16 0.96 -23.42
CA SER A 66 -1.03 2.24 -22.70
C SER A 66 -0.98 3.46 -23.63
N SER A 67 -0.49 3.28 -24.85
CA SER A 67 -0.46 4.33 -25.89
C SER A 67 -1.85 4.67 -26.45
N GLU A 68 -2.77 3.71 -26.53
CA GLU A 68 -4.15 3.89 -27.01
C GLU A 68 -5.03 4.54 -25.93
N LEU A 69 -4.80 4.20 -24.66
CA LEU A 69 -5.40 4.89 -23.51
C LEU A 69 -4.99 6.37 -23.47
N ARG A 70 -3.72 6.67 -23.79
CA ARG A 70 -3.19 8.05 -23.85
C ARG A 70 -3.80 8.88 -24.97
N LYS A 71 -4.07 8.28 -26.13
CA LYS A 71 -4.68 8.96 -27.29
C LYS A 71 -6.14 9.32 -27.06
N ARG A 72 -6.86 8.52 -26.26
CA ARG A 72 -8.25 8.82 -25.85
C ARG A 72 -8.36 9.94 -24.81
N ARG A 73 -7.31 10.21 -24.03
CA ARG A 73 -7.28 11.27 -22.99
C ARG A 73 -6.86 12.66 -23.48
N GLY A 74 -6.34 12.80 -24.71
CA GLY A 74 -5.81 14.07 -25.23
C GLY A 74 -6.86 15.13 -25.59
N SER A 75 -8.16 14.85 -25.46
CA SER A 75 -9.22 15.80 -25.79
C SER A 75 -10.31 15.85 -24.71
N THR A 76 -10.00 16.38 -23.53
CA THR A 76 -11.05 16.91 -22.64
C THR A 76 -10.51 18.10 -21.86
N SER A 77 -11.08 19.26 -22.18
CA SER A 77 -10.93 20.55 -21.51
C SER A 77 -11.48 20.49 -20.08
N SER A 78 -10.84 21.25 -19.20
CA SER A 78 -11.21 21.49 -17.81
C SER A 78 -12.61 22.10 -17.65
N THR A 79 -13.59 21.31 -17.27
CA THR A 79 -14.85 21.76 -16.66
C THR A 79 -15.36 20.62 -15.76
N PRO A 80 -15.87 20.88 -14.53
CA PRO A 80 -16.41 19.82 -13.69
C PRO A 80 -17.60 19.17 -14.41
N THR A 81 -17.52 17.87 -14.68
CA THR A 81 -18.61 17.10 -15.27
C THR A 81 -19.79 17.05 -14.29
N PRO A 82 -21.03 17.34 -14.71
CA PRO A 82 -22.20 17.12 -13.87
C PRO A 82 -22.35 15.61 -13.62
N GLY A 83 -22.03 15.12 -12.42
CA GLY A 83 -22.20 13.70 -12.05
C GLY A 83 -21.09 13.04 -11.23
N GLU A 84 -19.99 13.74 -10.91
CA GLU A 84 -18.89 13.21 -10.07
C GLU A 84 -19.36 12.82 -8.67
N ASP A 85 -18.95 11.65 -8.19
CA ASP A 85 -19.19 11.15 -6.82
C ASP A 85 -18.87 12.22 -5.74
N ASP A 86 -19.86 12.48 -4.87
CA ASP A 86 -19.76 13.53 -3.85
C ASP A 86 -18.63 13.28 -2.83
N LYS A 87 -18.27 12.01 -2.57
CA LYS A 87 -17.14 11.65 -1.68
C LYS A 87 -15.81 12.02 -2.32
N LEU A 88 -15.63 11.70 -3.61
CA LEU A 88 -14.43 12.09 -4.37
C LEU A 88 -14.28 13.61 -4.42
N ARG A 89 -15.37 14.32 -4.72
CA ARG A 89 -15.38 15.78 -4.74
C ARG A 89 -15.02 16.37 -3.37
N SER A 90 -15.57 15.81 -2.29
CA SER A 90 -15.29 16.25 -0.92
C SER A 90 -13.84 15.99 -0.53
N LEU A 91 -13.30 14.81 -0.87
CA LEU A 91 -11.89 14.47 -0.62
C LEU A 91 -10.94 15.41 -1.37
N ARG A 92 -11.20 15.67 -2.66
CA ARG A 92 -10.39 16.57 -3.49
C ARG A 92 -10.38 18.00 -2.98
N ARG A 93 -11.45 18.48 -2.34
CA ARG A 93 -11.46 19.79 -1.69
C ARG A 93 -10.46 19.88 -0.53
N LEU A 94 -10.23 18.78 0.20
CA LEU A 94 -9.23 18.74 1.27
C LEU A 94 -7.80 18.88 0.76
N PHE A 95 -7.51 18.42 -0.47
CA PHE A 95 -6.16 18.48 -1.04
C PHE A 95 -5.66 19.92 -1.22
N ALA A 96 -6.57 20.88 -1.42
CA ALA A 96 -6.25 22.30 -1.61
C ALA A 96 -6.07 23.07 -0.29
N ARG A 97 -6.38 22.46 0.87
CA ARG A 97 -6.20 23.13 2.16
C ARG A 97 -4.70 23.39 2.42
N PRO A 98 -4.30 24.60 2.85
CA PRO A 98 -2.88 24.96 3.02
C PRO A 98 -2.09 24.06 3.99
N ASP A 99 -2.77 23.52 5.01
CA ASP A 99 -2.19 22.59 6.01
C ASP A 99 -1.93 21.19 5.45
N ILE A 100 -2.60 20.80 4.36
CA ILE A 100 -2.45 19.49 3.72
C ILE A 100 -1.63 19.64 2.42
N ALA A 101 -2.16 20.43 1.48
CA ALA A 101 -1.54 20.79 0.20
C ALA A 101 -0.90 19.61 -0.56
N ILE A 102 -1.72 18.63 -0.97
CA ILE A 102 -1.30 17.44 -1.72
C ILE A 102 -1.91 17.39 -3.13
N ASP A 103 -1.37 16.55 -4.00
CA ASP A 103 -1.85 16.30 -5.37
C ASP A 103 -2.47 14.91 -5.55
N ALA A 104 -2.07 13.97 -4.71
CA ALA A 104 -2.61 12.63 -4.63
C ALA A 104 -2.72 12.15 -3.18
N TYR A 105 -3.63 11.20 -2.93
CA TYR A 105 -3.79 10.53 -1.65
C TYR A 105 -4.00 9.04 -1.86
N ILE A 106 -3.27 8.21 -1.10
CA ILE A 106 -3.34 6.75 -1.17
C ILE A 106 -4.13 6.23 0.03
N VAL A 107 -5.16 5.43 -0.25
CA VAL A 107 -6.03 4.81 0.76
C VAL A 107 -5.95 3.28 0.60
N PRO A 108 -5.11 2.62 1.42
CA PRO A 108 -4.98 1.17 1.40
C PRO A 108 -6.15 0.50 2.14
N SER A 109 -6.18 -0.84 2.17
CA SER A 109 -7.21 -1.60 2.90
C SER A 109 -6.92 -1.72 4.39
N GLN A 110 -5.65 -1.62 4.76
CA GLN A 110 -5.15 -1.97 6.08
C GLN A 110 -5.58 -0.95 7.15
N ASP A 111 -5.62 -1.40 8.40
CA ASP A 111 -5.72 -0.55 9.58
C ASP A 111 -4.32 -0.27 10.18
N ALA A 112 -4.30 0.40 11.34
CA ALA A 112 -3.05 0.75 12.02
C ALA A 112 -2.23 -0.45 12.54
N HIS A 113 -2.84 -1.63 12.58
CA HIS A 113 -2.25 -2.85 13.12
C HIS A 113 -1.96 -3.89 12.03
N GLN A 114 -2.16 -3.52 10.75
CA GLN A 114 -2.04 -4.41 9.60
C GLN A 114 -2.93 -5.65 9.72
N SER A 115 -4.12 -5.49 10.32
CA SER A 115 -5.09 -6.56 10.52
C SER A 115 -5.57 -7.15 9.19
N GLU A 116 -5.74 -8.48 9.14
CA GLU A 116 -6.32 -9.16 7.98
C GLU A 116 -7.80 -8.79 7.80
N PHE A 117 -8.55 -8.75 8.91
CA PHE A 117 -9.94 -8.32 8.95
C PHE A 117 -10.02 -7.01 9.74
N ILE A 118 -10.50 -5.97 9.06
CA ILE A 118 -10.59 -4.63 9.62
C ILE A 118 -11.98 -4.37 10.17
N ALA A 119 -12.08 -3.66 11.29
CA ALA A 119 -13.37 -3.21 11.82
C ALA A 119 -14.02 -2.18 10.86
N GLU A 120 -15.35 -2.09 10.88
CA GLU A 120 -16.11 -1.19 9.99
C GLU A 120 -15.65 0.27 10.07
N CYS A 121 -15.28 0.74 11.26
CA CYS A 121 -14.76 2.10 11.47
C CYS A 121 -13.41 2.38 10.78
N PHE A 122 -12.70 1.34 10.33
CA PHE A 122 -11.44 1.41 9.60
C PHE A 122 -11.59 1.07 8.12
N MET A 123 -12.79 0.70 7.65
CA MET A 123 -13.09 0.38 6.24
C MET A 123 -13.14 1.63 5.33
N ARG A 124 -12.14 2.50 5.43
CA ARG A 124 -12.05 3.80 4.73
C ARG A 124 -12.09 3.65 3.22
N ARG A 125 -11.35 2.67 2.69
CA ARG A 125 -11.34 2.33 1.27
C ARG A 125 -12.74 1.93 0.79
N ALA A 126 -13.44 1.06 1.53
CA ALA A 126 -14.80 0.65 1.17
C ALA A 126 -15.80 1.80 1.25
N TYR A 127 -15.72 2.64 2.29
CA TYR A 127 -16.52 3.86 2.36
C TYR A 127 -16.27 4.77 1.16
N LEU A 128 -15.00 4.99 0.79
CA LEU A 128 -14.61 5.92 -0.27
C LEU A 128 -15.00 5.40 -1.66
N THR A 129 -14.84 4.11 -1.94
CA THR A 129 -15.00 3.56 -3.30
C THR A 129 -16.31 2.81 -3.52
N GLY A 130 -17.00 2.42 -2.44
CA GLY A 130 -18.14 1.49 -2.49
C GLY A 130 -17.74 0.01 -2.59
N PHE A 131 -16.45 -0.31 -2.78
CA PHE A 131 -15.98 -1.68 -2.95
C PHE A 131 -15.77 -2.41 -1.63
N THR A 132 -16.42 -3.57 -1.48
CA THR A 132 -16.53 -4.32 -0.21
C THR A 132 -15.59 -5.53 -0.10
N GLY A 133 -14.84 -5.87 -1.15
CA GLY A 133 -13.86 -6.97 -1.08
C GLY A 133 -12.74 -6.72 -0.06
N SER A 134 -12.05 -7.75 0.43
CA SER A 134 -11.11 -7.56 1.54
C SER A 134 -9.81 -6.85 1.14
N ALA A 135 -9.38 -6.96 -0.12
CA ALA A 135 -8.11 -6.41 -0.59
C ALA A 135 -8.28 -5.36 -1.69
N GLY A 136 -7.50 -4.29 -1.60
CA GLY A 136 -7.38 -3.29 -2.66
C GLY A 136 -6.73 -1.98 -2.20
N THR A 137 -6.31 -1.17 -3.16
CA THR A 137 -5.70 0.14 -2.92
C THR A 137 -6.40 1.18 -3.77
N ALA A 138 -6.97 2.19 -3.12
CA ALA A 138 -7.55 3.34 -3.80
C ALA A 138 -6.52 4.48 -3.86
N VAL A 139 -6.41 5.12 -5.02
CA VAL A 139 -5.56 6.30 -5.21
C VAL A 139 -6.40 7.39 -5.83
N VAL A 140 -6.46 8.53 -5.16
CA VAL A 140 -7.21 9.69 -5.64
C VAL A 140 -6.23 10.81 -5.93
N THR A 141 -6.28 11.35 -7.13
CA THR A 141 -5.60 12.59 -7.49
C THR A 141 -6.61 13.72 -7.66
N LYS A 142 -6.13 14.95 -7.88
CA LYS A 142 -7.00 16.10 -8.18
C LYS A 142 -7.98 15.86 -9.32
N ASN A 143 -7.61 15.02 -10.30
CA ASN A 143 -8.39 14.83 -11.53
C ASN A 143 -8.77 13.37 -11.82
N ASN A 144 -8.12 12.38 -11.19
CA ASN A 144 -8.33 10.96 -11.47
C ASN A 144 -8.60 10.19 -10.17
N ALA A 145 -9.28 9.05 -10.28
CA ALA A 145 -9.41 8.07 -9.21
C ALA A 145 -9.14 6.68 -9.78
N ALA A 146 -8.25 5.92 -9.17
CA ALA A 146 -7.86 4.59 -9.61
C ALA A 146 -7.91 3.61 -8.45
N PHE A 147 -8.29 2.37 -8.76
CA PHE A 147 -8.49 1.32 -7.79
C PHE A 147 -7.79 0.04 -8.22
N TRP A 148 -6.91 -0.47 -7.38
CA TRP A 148 -6.22 -1.73 -7.57
C TRP A 148 -6.83 -2.81 -6.70
N THR A 149 -6.99 -4.01 -7.26
CA THR A 149 -7.35 -5.22 -6.50
C THR A 149 -6.78 -6.44 -7.20
N ASP A 150 -6.71 -7.57 -6.50
CA ASP A 150 -6.28 -8.85 -7.06
C ASP A 150 -7.42 -9.63 -7.75
N GLY A 151 -7.04 -10.75 -8.39
CA GLY A 151 -7.90 -11.56 -9.25
C GLY A 151 -9.14 -12.15 -8.58
N ARG A 152 -9.17 -12.27 -7.24
CA ARG A 152 -10.36 -12.74 -6.51
C ARG A 152 -11.55 -11.78 -6.69
N TYR A 153 -11.26 -10.49 -6.88
CA TYR A 153 -12.26 -9.44 -6.76
C TYR A 153 -12.53 -8.67 -8.05
N PHE A 154 -11.94 -9.05 -9.19
CA PHE A 154 -12.12 -8.25 -10.40
C PHE A 154 -13.58 -8.06 -10.82
N LEU A 155 -14.36 -9.15 -10.84
CA LEU A 155 -15.78 -9.09 -11.23
C LEU A 155 -16.64 -8.36 -10.20
N GLN A 156 -16.24 -8.40 -8.92
CA GLN A 156 -16.91 -7.66 -7.86
C GLN A 156 -16.62 -6.16 -8.01
N ALA A 157 -15.36 -5.78 -8.21
CA ALA A 157 -14.96 -4.40 -8.40
C ALA A 157 -15.62 -3.76 -9.63
N GLU A 158 -15.79 -4.50 -10.73
CA GLU A 158 -16.53 -3.99 -11.90
C GLU A 158 -18.00 -3.67 -11.64
N LYS A 159 -18.62 -4.35 -10.66
CA LYS A 159 -20.03 -4.16 -10.32
C LYS A 159 -20.24 -3.09 -9.25
N GLU A 160 -19.31 -2.99 -8.31
CA GLU A 160 -19.44 -2.12 -7.14
C GLU A 160 -18.84 -0.72 -7.35
N LEU A 161 -17.77 -0.60 -8.15
CA LEU A 161 -17.14 0.69 -8.41
C LEU A 161 -18.00 1.57 -9.31
N SER A 162 -18.10 2.85 -8.97
CA SER A 162 -18.72 3.84 -9.85
C SER A 162 -17.84 4.12 -11.08
N HIS A 163 -18.45 4.72 -12.11
CA HIS A 163 -17.77 5.10 -13.35
C HIS A 163 -16.64 6.13 -13.16
N ASP A 164 -16.58 6.81 -12.01
CA ASP A 164 -15.50 7.74 -11.65
C ASP A 164 -14.18 7.02 -11.32
N TRP A 165 -14.25 5.73 -10.98
CA TRP A 165 -13.09 4.91 -10.63
C TRP A 165 -12.56 4.14 -11.84
N THR A 166 -11.25 4.23 -12.06
CA THR A 166 -10.56 3.35 -13.01
C THR A 166 -10.09 2.08 -12.29
N LEU A 167 -10.73 0.95 -12.58
CA LEU A 167 -10.29 -0.36 -12.08
C LEU A 167 -8.99 -0.81 -12.77
N LEU A 168 -7.97 -1.11 -11.97
CA LEU A 168 -6.69 -1.65 -12.37
C LEU A 168 -6.52 -3.05 -11.78
N ARG A 169 -6.42 -4.04 -12.66
CA ARG A 169 -6.42 -5.46 -12.30
C ARG A 169 -5.01 -5.92 -11.92
N SER A 170 -4.64 -5.78 -10.65
CA SER A 170 -3.31 -6.11 -10.14
C SER A 170 -2.89 -7.54 -10.49
N GLY A 171 -1.62 -7.70 -10.86
CA GLY A 171 -1.05 -9.00 -11.24
C GLY A 171 -1.23 -9.36 -12.72
N ASN A 172 -2.07 -8.64 -13.47
CA ASN A 172 -2.16 -8.83 -14.92
C ASN A 172 -1.00 -8.12 -15.64
N HIS A 173 -0.49 -8.75 -16.70
CA HIS A 173 0.59 -8.19 -17.51
C HIS A 173 0.20 -6.83 -18.11
N GLY A 174 1.08 -5.84 -17.96
CA GLY A 174 0.90 -4.48 -18.50
C GLY A 174 0.00 -3.56 -17.66
N VAL A 175 -0.52 -4.02 -16.52
CA VAL A 175 -1.19 -3.15 -15.56
C VAL A 175 -0.13 -2.45 -14.72
N PRO A 176 -0.11 -1.09 -14.69
CA PRO A 176 0.89 -0.36 -13.91
C PRO A 176 0.66 -0.60 -12.41
N THR A 177 1.76 -0.63 -11.66
CA THR A 177 1.73 -0.54 -10.20
C THR A 177 1.19 0.84 -9.78
N THR A 178 0.82 0.98 -8.50
CA THR A 178 0.39 2.26 -7.93
C THR A 178 1.43 3.37 -8.15
N ILE A 179 2.72 3.04 -7.99
CA ILE A 179 3.82 3.98 -8.15
C ILE A 179 4.00 4.38 -9.61
N GLU A 180 4.04 3.43 -10.53
CA GLU A 180 4.16 3.71 -11.97
C GLU A 180 3.01 4.59 -12.45
N TRP A 181 1.79 4.29 -12.01
CA TRP A 181 0.62 5.09 -12.36
C TRP A 181 0.71 6.51 -11.79
N LEU A 182 1.14 6.69 -10.53
CA LEU A 182 1.36 8.01 -9.93
C LEU A 182 2.38 8.82 -10.74
N ASN A 183 3.52 8.21 -11.08
CA ASN A 183 4.59 8.83 -11.86
C ASN A 183 4.17 9.20 -13.29
N ASP A 184 3.16 8.52 -13.85
CA ASP A 184 2.60 8.79 -15.17
C ASP A 184 1.52 9.88 -15.17
N VAL A 185 0.69 9.93 -14.12
CA VAL A 185 -0.46 10.86 -14.08
C VAL A 185 -0.16 12.19 -13.40
N LEU A 186 0.85 12.25 -12.52
CA LEU A 186 1.20 13.45 -11.78
C LEU A 186 2.29 14.27 -12.50
N PRO A 187 2.19 15.62 -12.47
CA PRO A 187 3.30 16.46 -12.92
C PRO A 187 4.50 16.33 -11.97
N SER A 188 5.71 16.47 -12.51
CA SER A 188 6.94 16.46 -11.70
C SER A 188 6.87 17.50 -10.57
N GLY A 189 7.36 17.16 -9.38
CA GLY A 189 7.23 18.02 -8.19
C GLY A 189 5.94 17.83 -7.39
N SER A 190 5.02 16.95 -7.80
CA SER A 190 3.77 16.71 -7.07
C SER A 190 3.96 16.12 -5.67
N ARG A 191 3.00 16.39 -4.78
CA ARG A 191 2.98 15.94 -3.39
C ARG A 191 2.00 14.78 -3.22
N VAL A 192 2.48 13.63 -2.77
CA VAL A 192 1.67 12.42 -2.55
C VAL A 192 1.44 12.24 -1.05
N GLY A 193 0.19 12.32 -0.61
CA GLY A 193 -0.20 12.15 0.78
C GLY A 193 -0.50 10.70 1.15
N ILE A 194 -0.11 10.31 2.36
CA ILE A 194 -0.53 9.06 3.00
C ILE A 194 -0.90 9.31 4.47
N ASP A 195 -1.77 8.47 5.01
CA ASP A 195 -1.90 8.29 6.46
C ASP A 195 -0.76 7.38 6.93
N PRO A 196 0.20 7.87 7.73
CA PRO A 196 1.40 7.12 8.11
C PRO A 196 1.09 5.92 9.01
N PHE A 197 -0.09 5.83 9.62
CA PHE A 197 -0.46 4.67 10.43
C PHE A 197 -0.87 3.47 9.59
N LEU A 198 -1.22 3.67 8.30
CA LEU A 198 -1.69 2.57 7.44
C LEU A 198 -0.57 1.87 6.64
N PHE A 199 0.66 2.36 6.76
CA PHE A 199 1.83 1.86 6.05
C PHE A 199 2.90 1.43 7.06
N SER A 200 3.61 0.34 6.76
CA SER A 200 4.83 0.02 7.50
C SER A 200 5.91 1.05 7.21
N SER A 201 6.89 1.18 8.11
CA SER A 201 8.04 2.07 7.92
C SER A 201 8.78 1.76 6.61
N ASP A 202 8.98 0.48 6.33
CA ASP A 202 9.68 0.03 5.11
C ASP A 202 8.87 0.37 3.86
N ALA A 203 7.55 0.11 3.86
CA ALA A 203 6.68 0.44 2.72
C ALA A 203 6.63 1.96 2.45
N ALA A 204 6.67 2.79 3.51
CA ALA A 204 6.71 4.23 3.37
C ALA A 204 8.04 4.73 2.78
N GLU A 205 9.18 4.18 3.21
CA GLU A 205 10.50 4.53 2.64
C GLU A 205 10.65 4.02 1.19
N GLU A 206 10.15 2.82 0.89
CA GLU A 206 10.09 2.31 -0.49
C GLU A 206 9.24 3.20 -1.38
N LEU A 207 8.04 3.60 -0.92
CA LEU A 207 7.17 4.51 -1.65
C LEU A 207 7.86 5.85 -1.90
N LYS A 208 8.47 6.43 -0.86
CA LYS A 208 9.21 7.70 -0.94
C LYS A 208 10.36 7.64 -1.95
N ALA A 209 11.15 6.58 -1.92
CA ALA A 209 12.24 6.38 -2.86
C ALA A 209 11.72 6.27 -4.30
N ALA A 210 10.65 5.50 -4.52
CA ALA A 210 10.16 5.20 -5.86
C ALA A 210 9.41 6.37 -6.52
N ILE A 211 8.74 7.23 -5.75
CA ILE A 211 8.10 8.44 -6.31
C ILE A 211 9.12 9.59 -6.52
N SER A 212 10.28 9.52 -5.85
CA SER A 212 11.36 10.52 -6.02
C SER A 212 11.96 10.52 -7.42
N ASP A 213 11.82 9.44 -8.19
CA ASP A 213 12.25 9.33 -9.59
C ASP A 213 11.65 10.42 -10.51
N LYS A 214 10.48 10.97 -10.13
CA LYS A 214 9.81 12.09 -10.81
C LYS A 214 9.83 13.39 -10.00
N ASN A 215 10.71 13.48 -9.01
CA ASN A 215 10.77 14.55 -8.01
C ASN A 215 9.45 14.73 -7.24
N HIS A 216 8.68 13.66 -7.02
CA HIS A 216 7.51 13.76 -6.16
C HIS A 216 7.93 13.72 -4.69
N GLU A 217 7.15 14.36 -3.84
CA GLU A 217 7.39 14.42 -2.40
C GLU A 217 6.34 13.57 -1.66
N LEU A 218 6.78 12.72 -0.73
CA LEU A 218 5.88 11.99 0.16
C LEU A 218 5.49 12.86 1.36
N ILE A 219 4.19 13.09 1.56
CA ILE A 219 3.64 13.87 2.66
C ILE A 219 2.93 12.93 3.64
N LEU A 220 3.33 12.99 4.91
CA LEU A 220 2.74 12.19 5.99
C LEU A 220 1.68 13.02 6.72
N ILE A 221 0.41 12.63 6.59
CA ILE A 221 -0.72 13.34 7.22
C ILE A 221 -0.99 12.69 8.58
N ARG A 222 -0.44 13.27 9.65
CA ARG A 222 -0.36 12.63 10.98
C ARG A 222 -1.58 12.88 11.87
N ASP A 223 -2.19 14.05 11.77
CA ASP A 223 -3.15 14.50 12.78
C ASP A 223 -4.54 13.87 12.60
N PHE A 224 -4.92 13.56 11.36
CA PHE A 224 -6.20 12.95 11.01
C PHE A 224 -6.13 12.27 9.65
N ASN A 225 -7.05 11.33 9.39
CA ASN A 225 -7.19 10.72 8.07
C ASN A 225 -8.19 11.53 7.23
N LEU A 226 -7.83 11.86 5.98
CA LEU A 226 -8.69 12.66 5.10
C LEU A 226 -10.04 11.98 4.77
N VAL A 227 -10.09 10.65 4.79
CA VAL A 227 -11.35 9.92 4.60
C VAL A 227 -12.25 10.07 5.81
N ASP A 228 -11.69 10.12 7.02
CA ASP A 228 -12.47 10.28 8.25
C ASP A 228 -13.17 11.65 8.28
N GLU A 229 -12.50 12.69 7.80
CA GLU A 229 -13.06 14.05 7.68
C GLU A 229 -14.30 14.11 6.79
N ILE A 230 -14.30 13.41 5.65
CA ILE A 230 -15.45 13.37 4.75
C ILE A 230 -16.51 12.35 5.20
N TRP A 231 -16.12 11.31 5.93
CA TRP A 231 -17.04 10.33 6.51
C TRP A 231 -17.87 10.96 7.64
N GLY A 232 -17.24 11.86 8.40
CA GLY A 232 -17.88 12.66 9.43
C GLY A 232 -18.61 11.81 10.46
N GLY A 233 -19.78 12.28 10.90
CA GLY A 233 -20.58 11.60 11.93
C GLY A 233 -21.19 10.26 11.51
N SER A 234 -21.14 9.90 10.23
CA SER A 234 -21.65 8.60 9.74
C SER A 234 -20.62 7.47 9.85
N ARG A 235 -19.39 7.79 10.29
CA ARG A 235 -18.37 6.79 10.56
C ARG A 235 -18.78 5.91 11.75
N PRO A 236 -18.79 4.58 11.61
CA PRO A 236 -19.07 3.68 12.71
C PRO A 236 -18.15 3.90 13.90
N ALA A 237 -18.65 3.71 15.11
CA ALA A 237 -17.82 3.78 16.30
C ALA A 237 -16.84 2.58 16.32
N PRO A 238 -15.62 2.76 16.85
CA PRO A 238 -14.75 1.63 17.12
C PRO A 238 -15.41 0.61 18.05
N PRO A 239 -15.12 -0.70 17.89
CA PRO A 239 -15.61 -1.73 18.80
C PRO A 239 -15.22 -1.43 20.26
N LYS A 240 -16.13 -1.67 21.22
CA LYS A 240 -15.96 -1.31 22.65
C LYS A 240 -16.14 -2.48 23.61
N GLU A 241 -16.15 -3.70 23.10
CA GLU A 241 -16.39 -4.89 23.90
C GLU A 241 -15.22 -5.15 24.86
N PRO A 242 -15.48 -5.66 26.08
CA PRO A 242 -14.45 -5.88 27.06
C PRO A 242 -13.53 -7.04 26.66
N THR A 243 -12.22 -6.84 26.86
CA THR A 243 -11.21 -7.90 26.73
C THR A 243 -11.33 -8.92 27.87
N ARG A 244 -10.97 -10.18 27.61
CA ARG A 244 -10.97 -11.25 28.61
C ARG A 244 -9.56 -11.80 28.81
N VAL A 245 -9.27 -12.23 30.04
CA VAL A 245 -8.02 -12.93 30.36
C VAL A 245 -8.10 -14.37 29.86
N HIS A 246 -7.09 -14.77 29.10
CA HIS A 246 -6.90 -16.14 28.66
C HIS A 246 -6.29 -16.95 29.81
N ALA A 247 -7.11 -17.82 30.43
CA ALA A 247 -6.71 -18.54 31.64
C ALA A 247 -5.45 -19.40 31.40
N ILE A 248 -4.59 -19.51 32.43
CA ILE A 248 -3.29 -20.20 32.33
C ILE A 248 -3.39 -21.65 31.84
N LYS A 249 -4.48 -22.35 32.21
CA LYS A 249 -4.77 -23.73 31.74
C LYS A 249 -4.90 -23.86 30.22
N TYR A 250 -5.18 -22.77 29.52
CA TYR A 250 -5.23 -22.70 28.06
C TYR A 250 -3.98 -22.03 27.48
N ALA A 251 -3.46 -20.98 28.14
CA ALA A 251 -2.30 -20.24 27.67
C ALA A 251 -0.99 -21.05 27.72
N GLY A 252 -0.87 -21.99 28.66
CA GLY A 252 0.32 -22.81 28.92
C GLY A 252 1.49 -22.06 29.57
N VAL A 253 1.62 -20.75 29.33
CA VAL A 253 2.69 -19.90 29.87
C VAL A 253 2.10 -18.59 30.39
N ASP A 254 2.53 -18.15 31.57
CA ASP A 254 2.10 -16.90 32.18
C ASP A 254 2.78 -15.68 31.56
N VAL A 255 2.20 -14.50 31.77
CA VAL A 255 2.66 -13.24 31.18
C VAL A 255 4.07 -12.87 31.65
N ALA A 256 4.42 -13.12 32.91
CA ALA A 256 5.73 -12.75 33.44
C ALA A 256 6.83 -13.58 32.78
N SER A 257 6.59 -14.88 32.59
CA SER A 257 7.50 -15.77 31.85
C SER A 257 7.68 -15.33 30.40
N LYS A 258 6.60 -14.96 29.69
CA LYS A 258 6.68 -14.44 28.31
C LYS A 258 7.47 -13.15 28.22
N LEU A 259 7.23 -12.19 29.11
CA LEU A 259 7.96 -10.92 29.15
C LEU A 259 9.44 -11.14 29.49
N SER A 260 9.76 -12.06 30.39
CA SER A 260 11.15 -12.41 30.70
C SER A 260 11.87 -12.99 29.49
N PHE A 261 11.19 -13.85 28.73
CA PHE A 261 11.72 -14.41 27.48
C PHE A 261 11.96 -13.34 26.42
N VAL A 262 10.99 -12.44 26.20
CA VAL A 262 11.16 -11.33 25.25
C VAL A 262 12.35 -10.45 25.65
N ARG A 263 12.50 -10.12 26.93
CA ARG A 263 13.64 -9.32 27.42
C ARG A 263 14.98 -10.01 27.23
N SER A 264 15.08 -11.33 27.46
CA SER A 264 16.34 -12.04 27.21
C SER A 264 16.70 -12.03 25.72
N GLN A 265 15.70 -12.11 24.83
CA GLN A 265 15.93 -11.95 23.39
C GLN A 265 16.39 -10.53 23.03
N LEU A 266 15.90 -9.49 23.71
CA LEU A 266 16.40 -8.12 23.52
C LEU A 266 17.88 -8.00 23.91
N ASP A 267 18.25 -8.53 25.08
CA ASP A 267 19.63 -8.52 25.57
C ASP A 267 20.57 -9.28 24.61
N GLU A 268 20.17 -10.47 24.15
CA GLU A 268 20.94 -11.29 23.19
C GLU A 268 21.18 -10.57 21.85
N ASN A 269 20.22 -9.73 21.42
CA ASN A 269 20.31 -8.97 20.18
C ASN A 269 20.83 -7.54 20.37
N GLY A 270 21.24 -7.16 21.59
CA GLY A 270 21.73 -5.81 21.90
C GLY A 270 20.70 -4.70 21.64
N CYS A 271 19.41 -5.01 21.83
CA CYS A 271 18.29 -4.09 21.62
C CYS A 271 17.77 -3.58 22.97
N ASP A 272 17.52 -2.28 23.11
CA ASP A 272 16.98 -1.71 24.36
C ASP A 272 15.44 -1.82 24.46
N THR A 273 14.75 -1.92 23.32
CA THR A 273 13.28 -1.81 23.26
C THR A 273 12.73 -2.53 22.03
N VAL A 274 11.50 -3.03 22.15
CA VAL A 274 10.68 -3.54 21.04
C VAL A 274 9.32 -2.84 21.04
N VAL A 275 8.82 -2.53 19.86
CA VAL A 275 7.44 -2.05 19.64
C VAL A 275 6.65 -3.18 19.01
N ILE A 276 5.57 -3.58 19.67
CA ILE A 276 4.66 -4.62 19.18
C ILE A 276 3.37 -3.93 18.74
N SER A 277 3.08 -3.97 17.44
CA SER A 277 1.90 -3.33 16.85
C SER A 277 0.82 -4.32 16.42
N MET A 278 1.17 -5.57 16.11
CA MET A 278 0.19 -6.57 15.69
C MET A 278 -0.69 -7.02 16.87
N LEU A 279 -2.01 -7.03 16.67
CA LEU A 279 -2.99 -7.24 17.75
C LEU A 279 -2.93 -8.65 18.34
N ASP A 280 -2.64 -9.66 17.52
CA ASP A 280 -2.47 -11.06 17.92
C ASP A 280 -1.22 -11.25 18.78
N GLU A 281 -0.12 -10.57 18.46
CA GLU A 281 1.11 -10.60 19.27
C GLU A 281 0.88 -9.94 20.64
N VAL A 282 0.19 -8.79 20.69
CA VAL A 282 -0.18 -8.13 21.95
C VAL A 282 -1.09 -9.04 22.79
N ALA A 283 -2.11 -9.62 22.17
CA ALA A 283 -3.04 -10.56 22.81
C ALA A 283 -2.32 -11.77 23.40
N TRP A 284 -1.40 -12.39 22.63
CA TRP A 284 -0.61 -13.52 23.09
C TRP A 284 0.33 -13.14 24.23
N LEU A 285 1.04 -12.02 24.13
CA LEU A 285 2.02 -11.61 25.14
C LEU A 285 1.36 -11.36 26.50
N LEU A 286 0.16 -10.76 26.48
CA LEU A 286 -0.57 -10.35 27.68
C LEU A 286 -1.58 -11.40 28.19
N ASN A 287 -1.68 -12.57 27.53
CA ASN A 287 -2.74 -13.56 27.80
C ASN A 287 -4.12 -12.91 27.79
N MET A 288 -4.41 -12.14 26.75
CA MET A 288 -5.69 -11.47 26.54
C MET A 288 -6.31 -11.96 25.23
N PHE A 289 -7.63 -11.98 25.16
CA PHE A 289 -8.34 -12.22 23.91
C PHE A 289 -9.67 -11.48 23.91
N LYS A 290 -10.18 -11.26 22.70
CA LYS A 290 -11.53 -10.77 22.45
C LYS A 290 -12.31 -11.90 21.77
N MET A 291 -13.58 -12.07 22.18
CA MET A 291 -14.53 -12.82 21.37
C MET A 291 -15.28 -11.80 20.52
N ASP A 292 -14.86 -11.66 19.27
CA ASP A 292 -15.72 -11.05 18.27
C ASP A 292 -16.73 -12.13 17.87
N TYR A 293 -17.97 -12.00 18.35
CA TYR A 293 -19.08 -12.75 17.77
C TYR A 293 -19.28 -12.20 16.37
N PHE A 294 -18.76 -12.91 15.36
CA PHE A 294 -19.05 -12.69 13.95
C PHE A 294 -20.54 -12.82 13.66
#